data_AF-A0A962J4X1-F1
#
_entry.id   AF-A0A962J4X1-F1
#
_cell.length_a   1.000
_cell.length_b   1.000
_cell.length_c   1.000
_cell.angle_alpha   90.00
_cell.angle_beta   90.00
_cell.angle_gamma   90.00
#
_symmetry.space_group_name_H-M   'P 1'
#
loop_
_entity.id
_entity.type
_entity.pdbx_description
1 polymer ?
#
loop_
_entity_poly.entity_id
_entity_poly.type
_entity_poly.pdbx_seq_one_letter_code
_entity_poly.pdbx_strand_id
1 'polypeptide(L)'
;MKNRAFRYFLSTVAVIAALAYYKGDLPPEAARILGVDVSQSAVHEAAPGGDVILSDVRAQHILYGDASGGGHKFGVGKPCKSEFPSDWSDEKILSTVKRIAANDNLPWRQEDNGYYVSEYSTEDGTRVRVVLDSERAHVITGYPTNGQRNPCPANDP
;
A
#
# COMPACT_ATOMS: atom_id res chain seq x y z
N MET A 1 -66.85 21.69 -7.30
CA MET A 1 -66.59 21.26 -5.91
C MET A 1 -65.97 19.87 -5.93
N LYS A 2 -64.85 19.69 -5.21
CA LYS A 2 -64.18 18.42 -4.83
C LYS A 2 -63.40 17.70 -5.94
N ASN A 3 -62.16 17.22 -5.80
CA ASN A 3 -61.08 17.40 -4.84
C ASN A 3 -59.78 16.95 -5.56
N ARG A 4 -58.72 17.75 -5.52
CA ARG A 4 -57.37 17.33 -5.94
C ARG A 4 -56.80 16.42 -4.86
N ALA A 5 -56.72 15.12 -5.12
CA ALA A 5 -55.99 14.19 -4.25
C ALA A 5 -55.49 13.01 -5.07
N PHE A 6 -54.41 13.21 -5.82
CA PHE A 6 -53.58 12.08 -6.20
C PHE A 6 -52.14 12.55 -6.34
N ARG A 7 -51.25 11.75 -5.75
CA ARG A 7 -49.78 11.87 -5.71
C ARG A 7 -49.28 12.86 -4.66
N TYR A 8 -48.80 12.32 -3.56
CA TYR A 8 -47.48 12.59 -2.96
C TYR A 8 -47.38 11.69 -1.72
N PHE A 9 -47.22 10.38 -1.95
CA PHE A 9 -46.84 9.42 -0.92
C PHE A 9 -45.61 8.62 -1.35
N LEU A 10 -44.76 9.23 -2.17
CA LEU A 10 -43.35 8.86 -2.23
C LEU A 10 -42.57 9.97 -1.55
N SER A 11 -41.62 9.56 -0.73
CA SER A 11 -40.35 10.26 -0.58
C SER A 11 -40.17 11.23 0.60
N THR A 12 -40.69 10.92 1.79
CA THR A 12 -39.96 11.33 3.01
C THR A 12 -38.78 10.39 3.27
N VAL A 13 -38.99 9.07 3.13
CA VAL A 13 -37.94 8.06 3.32
C VAL A 13 -36.82 8.17 2.29
N ALA A 14 -37.14 8.41 1.01
CA ALA A 14 -36.13 8.52 -0.04
C ALA A 14 -35.30 9.81 0.05
N VAL A 15 -35.87 10.92 0.55
CA VAL A 15 -35.12 12.16 0.81
C VAL A 15 -34.17 12.00 2.01
N ILE A 16 -34.62 11.32 3.07
CA ILE A 16 -33.77 11.02 4.25
C ILE A 16 -32.63 10.09 3.85
N ALA A 17 -32.89 9.05 3.05
CA ALA A 17 -31.87 8.13 2.56
C ALA A 17 -30.84 8.82 1.64
N ALA A 18 -31.29 9.72 0.74
CA ALA A 18 -30.39 10.49 -0.12
C ALA A 18 -29.51 11.48 0.67
N LEU A 19 -30.05 12.08 1.74
CA LEU A 19 -29.29 12.98 2.62
C LEU A 19 -28.27 12.23 3.50
N ALA A 20 -28.62 11.05 4.01
CA ALA A 20 -27.70 10.19 4.76
C ALA A 20 -26.58 9.64 3.86
N TYR A 21 -26.92 9.26 2.62
CA TYR A 21 -25.93 8.86 1.61
C TYR A 21 -24.91 9.95 1.32
N TYR A 22 -25.34 11.21 1.21
CA TYR A 22 -24.44 12.35 0.93
C TYR A 22 -23.56 12.76 2.13
N LYS A 23 -23.87 12.29 3.34
CA LYS A 23 -23.11 12.60 4.58
C LYS A 23 -22.31 11.42 5.14
N GLY A 24 -22.44 10.22 4.57
CA GLY A 24 -21.75 9.02 5.05
C GLY A 24 -22.40 8.32 6.25
N ASP A 25 -23.57 8.78 6.69
CA ASP A 25 -24.24 8.32 7.92
C ASP A 25 -25.49 7.47 7.62
N LEU A 26 -25.39 6.47 6.75
CA LEU A 26 -26.49 5.51 6.56
C LEU A 26 -26.49 4.51 7.72
N PRO A 27 -27.55 4.46 8.56
CA PRO A 27 -27.63 3.45 9.60
C PRO A 27 -27.74 2.05 8.98
N PRO A 28 -27.07 1.04 9.54
CA PRO A 28 -26.90 -0.28 8.92
C PRO A 28 -28.22 -1.03 8.66
N GLU A 29 -29.28 -0.64 9.36
CA GLU A 29 -30.64 -1.17 9.16
C GLU A 29 -31.30 -0.71 7.84
N ALA A 30 -30.95 0.46 7.31
CA ALA A 30 -31.50 0.98 6.06
C ALA A 30 -30.93 0.27 4.81
N ALA A 31 -29.68 -0.19 4.87
CA ALA A 31 -29.05 -0.92 3.77
C ALA A 31 -29.74 -2.26 3.48
N ARG A 32 -30.31 -2.92 4.50
CA ARG A 32 -31.00 -4.21 4.35
C ARG A 32 -32.36 -4.12 3.67
N ILE A 33 -33.07 -3.00 3.77
CA ILE A 33 -34.41 -2.83 3.19
C ILE A 33 -34.34 -2.55 1.67
N LEU A 34 -33.21 -2.03 1.17
CA LEU A 34 -33.06 -1.66 -0.23
C LEU A 34 -32.53 -2.78 -1.13
N GLY A 35 -32.25 -3.99 -0.60
CA GLY A 35 -31.71 -5.10 -1.40
C GLY A 35 -30.36 -4.79 -2.05
N VAL A 36 -29.68 -3.75 -1.58
CA VAL A 36 -28.30 -3.47 -1.96
C VAL A 36 -27.44 -4.38 -1.09
N ASP A 37 -26.99 -5.48 -1.68
CA ASP A 37 -25.88 -6.24 -1.14
C ASP A 37 -24.65 -5.31 -1.13
N VAL A 38 -24.47 -4.56 -0.04
CA VAL A 38 -23.18 -3.91 0.29
C VAL A 38 -22.26 -4.98 0.86
N SER A 39 -22.17 -6.08 0.12
CA SER A 39 -21.21 -7.15 0.35
C SER A 39 -19.96 -6.73 -0.42
N GLN A 40 -19.03 -6.14 0.32
CA GLN A 40 -17.63 -5.95 -0.04
C GLN A 40 -17.37 -5.08 -1.28
N SER A 41 -17.25 -3.76 -1.07
CA SER A 41 -16.37 -2.94 -1.89
C SER A 41 -14.97 -3.54 -1.86
N ALA A 42 -14.53 -4.09 -2.99
CA ALA A 42 -13.14 -4.37 -3.36
C ALA A 42 -12.18 -4.61 -2.19
N VAL A 43 -12.35 -5.73 -1.49
CA VAL A 43 -11.16 -6.36 -0.92
C VAL A 43 -10.40 -6.89 -2.13
N HIS A 44 -9.37 -6.14 -2.52
CA HIS A 44 -8.25 -6.72 -3.23
C HIS A 44 -7.86 -7.92 -2.37
N GLU A 45 -8.18 -9.14 -2.83
CA GLU A 45 -7.86 -10.39 -2.15
C GLU A 45 -6.36 -10.37 -1.87
N ALA A 46 -6.01 -9.95 -0.66
CA ALA A 46 -4.67 -10.11 -0.14
C ALA A 46 -4.49 -11.61 -0.02
N ALA A 47 -3.66 -12.17 -0.91
CA ALA A 47 -3.20 -13.53 -0.80
C ALA A 47 -2.79 -13.80 0.66
N PRO A 48 -3.06 -15.00 1.21
CA PRO A 48 -2.77 -15.31 2.60
C PRO A 48 -1.26 -15.48 2.79
N GLY A 49 -0.54 -14.36 2.82
CA GLY A 49 0.80 -14.26 3.38
C GLY A 49 0.67 -14.01 4.87
N GLY A 50 1.46 -14.73 5.68
CA GLY A 50 1.54 -14.46 7.12
C GLY A 50 1.78 -12.98 7.39
N ASP A 51 1.35 -12.47 8.54
CA ASP A 51 1.44 -11.04 8.89
C ASP A 51 2.90 -10.57 8.82
N VAL A 52 3.32 -10.04 7.67
CA VAL A 52 4.65 -9.48 7.49
C VAL A 52 4.74 -8.16 8.24
N ILE A 53 5.76 -8.06 9.08
CA ILE A 53 6.02 -6.93 9.95
C ILE A 53 6.98 -5.97 9.26
N LEU A 54 6.50 -4.75 9.01
CA LEU A 54 7.33 -3.60 8.66
C LEU A 54 7.34 -2.67 9.87
N SER A 55 8.42 -2.71 10.65
CA SER A 55 8.57 -1.87 11.84
C SER A 55 8.93 -0.43 11.47
N ASP A 56 8.68 0.51 12.38
CA ASP A 56 9.01 1.93 12.17
C ASP A 56 10.51 2.15 11.94
N VAL A 57 11.36 1.38 12.63
CA VAL A 57 12.82 1.40 12.41
C VAL A 57 13.16 1.00 10.97
N ARG A 58 12.48 0.00 10.42
CA ARG A 58 12.69 -0.47 9.05
C ARG A 58 12.08 0.47 8.02
N ALA A 59 10.97 1.12 8.35
CA ALA A 59 10.40 2.20 7.54
C ALA A 59 11.38 3.39 7.44
N GLN A 60 11.94 3.82 8.56
CA GLN A 60 12.98 4.87 8.61
C GLN A 60 14.22 4.47 7.81
N HIS A 61 14.70 3.23 7.97
CA HIS A 61 15.82 2.68 7.21
C HIS A 61 15.56 2.76 5.69
N ILE A 62 14.38 2.31 5.24
CA ILE A 62 14.02 2.32 3.81
C ILE A 62 13.95 3.74 3.28
N LEU A 63 13.26 4.64 3.97
CA LEU A 63 13.01 6.00 3.48
C LEU A 63 14.26 6.87 3.55
N TYR A 64 14.88 6.97 4.73
CA TYR A 64 15.89 7.98 5.04
C TYR A 64 17.26 7.41 5.41
N GLY A 65 17.29 6.10 5.69
CA GLY A 65 18.49 5.39 6.08
C GLY A 65 18.85 5.57 7.55
N ASP A 66 19.82 4.78 7.97
CA ASP A 66 20.41 4.75 9.31
C ASP A 66 21.91 4.38 9.22
N ALA A 67 22.54 4.07 10.35
CA ALA A 67 23.95 3.71 10.41
C ALA A 67 24.30 2.43 9.61
N SER A 68 23.32 1.58 9.31
CA SER A 68 23.49 0.35 8.53
C SER A 68 23.24 0.53 7.02
N GLY A 69 22.77 1.71 6.59
CA GLY A 69 22.56 2.02 5.17
C GLY A 69 21.15 2.55 4.90
N GLY A 70 20.50 2.01 3.86
CA GLY A 70 19.16 2.42 3.43
C GLY A 70 19.12 3.79 2.73
N GLY A 71 18.01 4.53 2.91
CA GLY A 71 17.79 5.87 2.38
C GLY A 71 17.49 5.89 0.89
N HIS A 72 16.33 5.34 0.53
CA HIS A 72 15.88 5.15 -0.84
C HIS A 72 14.75 6.10 -1.24
N LYS A 73 14.24 6.96 -0.34
CA LYS A 73 13.32 8.02 -0.76
C LYS A 73 14.05 8.99 -1.67
N PHE A 74 13.33 9.50 -2.67
CA PHE A 74 13.84 10.54 -3.56
C PHE A 74 14.36 11.76 -2.79
N GLY A 75 15.53 12.27 -3.19
CA GLY A 75 16.15 13.47 -2.65
C GLY A 75 16.96 13.25 -1.37
N VAL A 76 17.06 12.01 -0.86
CA VAL A 76 17.90 11.72 0.32
C VAL A 76 19.39 11.74 -0.03
N GLY A 77 19.74 11.38 -1.26
CA GLY A 77 21.10 11.49 -1.79
C GLY A 77 22.09 10.52 -1.16
N LYS A 78 21.65 9.36 -0.64
CA LYS A 78 22.58 8.38 -0.05
C LYS A 78 23.56 7.86 -1.11
N PRO A 79 24.88 7.98 -0.88
CA PRO A 79 25.92 7.47 -1.76
C PRO A 79 25.71 6.03 -2.20
N CYS A 80 25.92 5.74 -3.49
CA CYS A 80 25.82 4.40 -4.06
C CYS A 80 24.45 3.71 -3.88
N LYS A 81 23.38 4.43 -3.54
CA LYS A 81 22.02 3.88 -3.44
C LYS A 81 21.16 4.37 -4.60
N SER A 82 20.15 3.58 -4.94
CA SER A 82 19.07 4.00 -5.85
C SER A 82 17.94 4.62 -5.06
N GLU A 83 17.19 5.50 -5.71
CA GLU A 83 16.04 6.18 -5.11
C GLU A 83 14.75 5.81 -5.83
N PHE A 84 13.65 5.78 -5.06
CA PHE A 84 12.29 5.65 -5.58
C PHE A 84 11.93 6.85 -6.45
N PRO A 85 10.91 6.74 -7.31
CA PRO A 85 10.43 7.86 -8.12
C PRO A 85 10.12 9.09 -7.27
N SER A 86 10.37 10.28 -7.82
CA SER A 86 10.21 11.55 -7.11
C SER A 86 8.78 11.89 -6.73
N ASP A 87 7.81 11.28 -7.40
CA ASP A 87 6.38 11.41 -7.16
C ASP A 87 5.84 10.39 -6.14
N TRP A 88 6.64 9.40 -5.71
CA TRP A 88 6.23 8.46 -4.68
C TRP A 88 6.32 9.09 -3.29
N SER A 89 5.20 9.10 -2.57
CA SER A 89 5.16 9.48 -1.15
C SER A 89 5.74 8.38 -0.25
N ASP A 90 6.02 8.72 1.00
CA ASP A 90 6.49 7.78 2.03
C ASP A 90 5.51 6.61 2.18
N GLU A 91 4.21 6.91 2.23
CA GLU A 91 3.15 5.93 2.35
C GLU A 91 3.10 5.02 1.13
N LYS A 92 3.28 5.56 -0.08
CA LYS A 92 3.33 4.77 -1.32
C LYS A 92 4.52 3.81 -1.32
N ILE A 93 5.69 4.28 -0.90
CA ILE A 93 6.90 3.45 -0.79
C ILE A 93 6.66 2.30 0.20
N LEU A 94 6.26 2.63 1.43
CA LEU A 94 6.12 1.65 2.52
C LEU A 94 4.99 0.65 2.23
N SER A 95 3.84 1.11 1.72
CA SER A 95 2.74 0.21 1.35
C SER A 95 3.11 -0.71 0.19
N THR A 96 3.87 -0.21 -0.79
CA THR A 96 4.36 -1.04 -1.90
C THR A 96 5.31 -2.12 -1.41
N VAL A 97 6.28 -1.76 -0.55
CA VAL A 97 7.20 -2.72 0.06
C VAL A 97 6.43 -3.76 0.88
N LYS A 98 5.51 -3.33 1.76
CA LYS A 98 4.71 -4.25 2.59
C LYS A 98 3.86 -5.20 1.76
N ARG A 99 3.24 -4.70 0.67
CA ARG A 99 2.44 -5.52 -0.26
C ARG A 99 3.30 -6.57 -0.97
N ILE A 100 4.49 -6.21 -1.44
CA ILE A 100 5.42 -7.16 -2.06
C ILE A 100 5.85 -8.21 -1.02
N ALA A 101 6.19 -7.76 0.19
CA ALA A 101 6.65 -8.60 1.26
C ALA A 101 5.61 -9.67 1.67
N ALA A 102 4.33 -9.29 1.74
CA ALA A 102 3.22 -10.18 2.06
C ALA A 102 2.76 -11.08 0.89
N ASN A 103 3.38 -10.97 -0.30
CA ASN A 103 2.98 -11.75 -1.46
C ASN A 103 3.76 -13.07 -1.55
N ASP A 104 3.15 -14.14 -1.06
CA ASP A 104 3.73 -15.49 -1.10
C ASP A 104 3.78 -16.12 -2.50
N ASN A 105 3.10 -15.53 -3.49
CA ASN A 105 3.17 -16.00 -4.88
C ASN A 105 4.40 -15.49 -5.64
N LEU A 106 5.20 -14.61 -5.04
CA LEU A 106 6.44 -14.14 -5.66
C LEU A 106 7.53 -15.22 -5.59
N PRO A 107 8.46 -15.24 -6.56
CA PRO A 107 9.60 -16.15 -6.53
C PRO A 107 10.61 -15.68 -5.48
N TRP A 108 10.37 -16.02 -4.22
CA TRP A 108 11.29 -15.77 -3.12
C TRP A 108 12.50 -16.72 -3.22
N ARG A 109 13.71 -16.15 -3.28
CA ARG A 109 14.95 -16.92 -3.14
C ARG A 109 15.57 -16.66 -1.78
N GLN A 110 16.12 -17.70 -1.17
CA GLN A 110 16.97 -17.55 0.00
C GLN A 110 18.41 -17.29 -0.47
N GLU A 111 19.06 -16.29 0.11
CA GLU A 111 20.48 -15.98 -0.11
C GLU A 111 21.36 -16.64 0.97
N ASP A 112 22.68 -16.67 0.79
CA ASP A 112 23.63 -17.36 1.70
C ASP A 112 23.60 -16.84 3.14
N ASN A 113 23.16 -15.61 3.35
CA ASN A 113 22.98 -15.00 4.68
C ASN A 113 21.66 -15.41 5.36
N GLY A 114 20.89 -16.29 4.74
CA GLY A 114 19.60 -16.78 5.23
C GLY A 114 18.41 -15.88 4.91
N TYR A 115 18.62 -14.67 4.39
CA TYR A 115 17.54 -13.73 4.05
C TYR A 115 16.82 -14.14 2.77
N TYR A 116 15.55 -13.76 2.69
CA TYR A 116 14.73 -14.01 1.50
C TYR A 116 14.61 -12.74 0.67
N VAL A 117 14.80 -12.89 -0.64
CA VAL A 117 14.77 -11.78 -1.59
C VAL A 117 13.78 -12.08 -2.69
N SER A 118 12.98 -11.07 -3.05
CA SER A 118 12.20 -11.11 -4.29
C SER A 118 12.15 -9.72 -4.93
N GLU A 119 11.76 -9.70 -6.21
CA GLU A 119 11.58 -8.48 -6.98
C GLU A 119 10.18 -8.47 -7.59
N TYR A 120 9.60 -7.26 -7.66
CA TYR A 120 8.32 -7.04 -8.30
C TYR A 120 8.38 -5.75 -9.13
N SER A 121 7.83 -5.79 -10.34
CA SER A 121 7.67 -4.58 -11.16
C SER A 121 6.26 -4.03 -10.94
N THR A 122 6.17 -2.79 -10.45
CA THR A 122 4.90 -2.08 -10.29
C THR A 122 4.31 -1.68 -11.63
N GLU A 123 3.04 -1.28 -11.62
CA GLU A 123 2.30 -0.82 -12.81
C GLU A 123 2.97 0.38 -13.50
N ASP A 124 3.65 1.24 -12.73
CA ASP A 124 4.41 2.39 -13.25
C ASP A 124 5.83 2.01 -13.74
N GLY A 125 6.17 0.73 -13.75
CA GLY A 125 7.46 0.22 -14.25
C GLY A 125 8.60 0.27 -13.23
N THR A 126 8.37 0.71 -11.99
CA THR A 126 9.39 0.66 -10.93
C THR A 126 9.63 -0.79 -10.48
N ARG A 127 10.85 -1.29 -10.64
CA ARG A 127 11.24 -2.61 -10.17
C ARG A 127 11.73 -2.50 -8.74
N VAL A 128 11.01 -3.08 -7.78
CA VAL A 128 11.31 -3.00 -6.36
C VAL A 128 11.82 -4.35 -5.88
N ARG A 129 13.00 -4.36 -5.27
CA ARG A 129 13.54 -5.51 -4.54
C ARG A 129 13.17 -5.37 -3.07
N VAL A 130 12.65 -6.44 -2.48
CA VAL A 130 12.36 -6.54 -1.05
C VAL A 130 13.17 -7.67 -0.45
N VAL A 131 13.67 -7.43 0.76
CA VAL A 131 14.43 -8.38 1.55
C VAL A 131 13.69 -8.64 2.85
N LEU A 132 13.42 -9.90 3.14
CA LEU A 132 12.89 -10.38 4.40
C LEU A 132 13.99 -11.06 5.23
N ASP A 133 13.77 -11.13 6.53
CA ASP A 133 14.61 -11.90 7.44
C ASP A 133 14.55 -13.41 7.16
N SER A 134 15.32 -14.18 7.92
CA SER A 134 15.40 -15.64 7.77
C SER A 134 14.09 -16.38 8.11
N GLU A 135 13.18 -15.72 8.83
CA GLU A 135 11.88 -16.28 9.21
C GLU A 135 10.77 -15.89 8.23
N ARG A 136 11.07 -15.07 7.21
CA ARG A 136 10.10 -14.46 6.29
C ARG A 136 9.01 -13.64 7.00
N ALA A 137 9.30 -13.14 8.19
CA ALA A 137 8.35 -12.43 9.03
C ALA A 137 8.59 -10.91 9.03
N HIS A 138 9.85 -10.47 8.93
CA HIS A 138 10.19 -9.05 9.03
C HIS A 138 10.81 -8.51 7.74
N VAL A 139 10.35 -7.34 7.30
CA VAL A 139 11.02 -6.58 6.24
C VAL A 139 12.35 -6.05 6.76
N ILE A 140 13.45 -6.41 6.10
CA ILE A 140 14.78 -5.89 6.36
C ILE A 140 15.04 -4.60 5.58
N THR A 141 14.68 -4.57 4.29
CA THR A 141 14.79 -3.38 3.43
C THR A 141 13.95 -3.55 2.16
N GLY A 142 13.75 -2.45 1.43
CA GLY A 142 13.10 -2.39 0.13
C GLY A 142 13.63 -1.21 -0.68
N TYR A 143 13.95 -1.43 -1.96
CA TYR A 143 14.54 -0.39 -2.81
C TYR A 143 14.30 -0.65 -4.30
N PRO A 144 14.30 0.39 -5.14
CA PRO A 144 14.16 0.22 -6.58
C PRO A 144 15.48 -0.25 -7.20
N THR A 145 15.43 -1.20 -8.13
CA THR A 145 16.62 -1.76 -8.79
C THR A 145 16.87 -1.18 -10.18
N ASN A 146 15.88 -0.50 -10.77
CA ASN A 146 15.98 0.18 -12.06
C ASN A 146 15.93 1.71 -11.96
N GLY A 147 15.94 2.26 -10.75
CA GLY A 147 16.06 3.70 -10.52
C GLY A 147 17.50 4.21 -10.72
N GLN A 148 17.65 5.51 -10.96
CA GLN A 148 18.96 6.15 -11.02
C GLN A 148 19.69 5.97 -9.68
N ARG A 149 20.96 5.56 -9.74
CA ARG A 149 21.82 5.47 -8.55
C ARG A 149 22.51 6.79 -8.30
N ASN A 150 22.59 7.17 -7.04
CA ASN A 150 23.40 8.27 -6.56
C ASN A 150 24.89 7.99 -6.80
N PRO A 151 25.69 9.03 -7.09
CA PRO A 151 27.13 8.89 -7.23
C PRO A 151 27.75 8.20 -6.02
N CYS A 152 28.71 7.32 -6.29
CA CYS A 152 29.60 6.82 -5.28
C CYS A 152 30.73 7.83 -5.08
N PRO A 153 31.16 8.11 -3.83
CA PRO A 153 32.45 8.71 -3.58
C PRO A 153 33.48 7.96 -4.41
N ALA A 154 34.36 8.70 -5.09
CA ALA A 154 35.55 8.09 -5.63
C ALA A 154 36.22 7.37 -4.46
N ASN A 155 36.65 6.13 -4.67
CA ASN A 155 37.55 5.50 -3.71
C ASN A 155 38.80 6.39 -3.70
N ASP A 156 38.91 7.32 -2.76
CA ASP A 156 40.18 8.00 -2.51
C ASP A 156 41.13 6.91 -1.99
N PRO A 157 42.25 6.64 -2.70
CA PRO A 157 43.23 5.64 -2.29
C PRO A 157 43.93 6.01 -0.97
#